data_AF-A0A4Y3GAU6-F1
#
_entry.id   AF-A0A4Y3GAU6-F1
#
_cell.length_a   1.000
_cell.length_b   1.000
_cell.length_c   1.000
_cell.angle_alpha   90.00
_cell.angle_beta   90.00
_cell.angle_gamma   90.00
#
_symmetry.space_group_name_H-M   'P 1'
#
loop_
_entity.id
_entity.type
_entity.pdbx_description
1 polymer ?
#
loop_
_entity_poly.entity_id
_entity_poly.type
_entity_poly.pdbx_seq_one_letter_code
_entity_poly.pdbx_strand_id
1 'polypeptide(L)'
;MRSWILRKAPALRNNNGALQIRVRLEGKDHFINRLGSVDDPVAQAKAQSISAEIWSDFQQGQLDWSLSRYQPLVEGKNPELLDALERLMKEKRQARTTHAYRLVRRYGEPIRTQAEV
;
A
#
# COMPACT_ATOMS: atom_id res chain seq x y z
N MET A 1 -22.92 0.68 -18.70
CA MET A 1 -22.23 1.51 -17.69
C MET A 1 -20.89 1.97 -18.27
N ARG A 2 -20.64 3.28 -18.38
CA ARG A 2 -19.48 3.81 -19.13
C ARG A 2 -18.20 3.85 -18.28
N SER A 3 -17.30 2.90 -18.51
CA SER A 3 -15.88 3.04 -18.94
C SER A 3 -14.90 4.07 -18.33
N TRP A 4 -15.23 4.90 -17.34
CA TRP A 4 -14.36 6.06 -17.00
C TRP A 4 -13.36 5.89 -15.86
N ILE A 5 -13.29 4.72 -15.23
CA ILE A 5 -12.62 4.62 -13.93
C ILE A 5 -11.10 4.35 -14.05
N LEU A 6 -10.69 3.29 -14.75
CA LEU A 6 -9.29 3.00 -15.09
C LEU A 6 -9.21 2.71 -16.60
N ARG A 7 -8.64 3.63 -17.38
CA ARG A 7 -8.65 3.52 -18.86
C ARG A 7 -7.50 2.71 -19.47
N LYS A 8 -6.44 2.50 -18.68
CA LYS A 8 -5.24 1.79 -19.09
C LYS A 8 -4.59 1.17 -17.88
N ALA A 9 -3.77 0.16 -18.11
CA ALA A 9 -2.93 -0.42 -17.07
C ALA A 9 -2.10 0.68 -16.39
N PRO A 10 -1.85 0.55 -15.07
CA PRO A 10 -0.91 1.41 -14.37
C PRO A 10 0.44 1.46 -15.07
N ALA A 11 1.15 2.57 -14.94
CA ALA A 11 2.40 2.79 -15.64
C ALA A 11 3.55 2.97 -14.65
N LEU A 12 4.65 2.23 -14.85
CA LEU A 12 5.89 2.44 -14.13
C LEU A 12 6.45 3.84 -14.46
N ARG A 13 7.03 4.51 -13.47
CA ARG A 13 7.66 5.82 -13.61
C ARG A 13 8.96 5.86 -12.83
N ASN A 14 9.91 6.61 -13.39
CA ASN A 14 11.11 7.04 -12.69
C ASN A 14 10.81 8.36 -11.96
N ASN A 15 11.02 8.38 -10.65
CA ASN A 15 10.99 9.57 -9.81
C ASN A 15 12.37 9.77 -9.16
N ASN A 16 13.24 10.51 -9.86
CA ASN A 16 14.60 10.82 -9.39
C ASN A 16 15.41 9.57 -8.96
N GLY A 17 15.33 8.49 -9.74
CA GLY A 17 15.98 7.20 -9.47
C GLY A 17 15.12 6.21 -8.69
N ALA A 18 14.08 6.67 -8.00
CA ALA A 18 13.13 5.79 -7.31
C ALA A 18 12.04 5.30 -8.27
N LEU A 19 11.73 4.01 -8.20
CA LEU A 19 10.66 3.40 -8.98
C LEU A 19 9.29 3.67 -8.36
N GLN A 20 8.32 4.05 -9.20
CA GLN A 20 6.93 4.29 -8.82
C GLN A 20 5.97 3.64 -9.83
N ILE A 21 4.76 3.33 -9.40
CA ILE A 21 3.66 2.99 -10.32
C ILE A 21 2.61 4.09 -10.23
N ARG A 22 2.25 4.67 -11.37
CA ARG A 22 1.15 5.61 -11.50
C ARG A 22 -0.13 4.87 -11.86
N VAL A 23 -1.14 5.00 -11.01
CA VAL A 23 -2.50 4.48 -11.22
C VAL A 23 -3.42 5.68 -11.44
N ARG A 24 -4.18 5.72 -12.56
CA ARG A 24 -5.10 6.84 -12.83
C ARG A 24 -6.55 6.43 -12.61
N LEU A 25 -7.09 6.75 -11.43
CA LEU A 25 -8.46 6.44 -11.01
C LEU A 25 -9.32 7.69 -11.14
N GLU A 26 -10.46 7.59 -11.84
CA GLU A 26 -11.43 8.69 -11.98
C GLU A 26 -10.80 10.01 -12.48
N GLY A 27 -9.75 9.90 -13.30
CA GLY A 27 -9.03 11.06 -13.81
C GLY A 27 -8.02 11.70 -12.86
N LYS A 28 -7.79 11.12 -11.67
CA LYS A 28 -6.76 11.53 -10.71
C LYS A 28 -5.59 10.54 -10.71
N ASP A 29 -4.38 11.07 -10.57
CA ASP A 29 -3.17 10.24 -10.49
C ASP A 29 -2.91 9.86 -9.02
N HIS A 30 -2.76 8.57 -8.78
CA HIS A 30 -2.34 7.95 -7.54
C HIS A 30 -1.01 7.21 -7.76
N PHE A 31 -0.26 7.00 -6.68
CA PHE A 31 1.09 6.44 -6.77
C PHE A 31 1.32 5.31 -5.77
N ILE A 32 1.82 4.18 -6.27
CA ILE A 32 2.45 3.14 -5.45
C ILE A 32 3.94 3.47 -5.39
N ASN A 33 4.46 3.56 -4.17
CA ASN A 33 5.82 4.01 -3.88
C ASN A 33 6.63 2.87 -3.23
N ARG A 34 7.90 3.16 -2.89
CA ARG A 34 8.78 2.24 -2.13
C ARG A 34 9.05 0.92 -2.87
N LEU A 35 9.12 0.98 -4.20
CA LEU A 35 9.31 -0.20 -5.05
C LEU A 35 10.78 -0.56 -5.28
N GLY A 36 11.71 0.29 -4.85
CA GLY A 36 13.15 0.14 -5.08
C GLY A 36 13.70 1.16 -6.09
N SER A 37 14.89 0.88 -6.62
CA SER A 37 15.53 1.71 -7.64
C SER A 37 14.99 1.38 -9.03
N VAL A 38 14.98 2.38 -9.93
CA VAL A 38 14.67 2.15 -11.34
C VAL A 38 15.72 1.26 -12.02
N ASP A 39 16.97 1.28 -11.55
CA ASP A 39 18.06 0.50 -12.13
C ASP A 39 18.13 -0.94 -11.60
N ASP A 40 17.32 -1.27 -10.58
CA ASP A 40 17.24 -2.62 -10.03
C ASP A 40 16.23 -3.47 -10.85
N PRO A 41 16.68 -4.51 -11.57
CA PRO A 41 15.80 -5.36 -12.37
C PRO A 41 14.76 -6.12 -11.52
N VAL A 42 15.09 -6.44 -10.26
CA VAL A 42 14.15 -7.12 -9.34
C VAL A 42 13.05 -6.15 -8.93
N ALA A 43 13.40 -4.89 -8.63
CA ALA A 43 12.43 -3.84 -8.38
C ALA A 43 11.50 -3.61 -9.58
N GLN A 44 12.05 -3.56 -10.80
CA GLN A 44 11.26 -3.43 -12.02
C GLN A 44 10.27 -4.58 -12.21
N ALA A 45 10.72 -5.83 -12.06
CA ALA A 45 9.87 -7.01 -12.19
C ALA A 45 8.73 -7.01 -11.16
N LYS A 46 9.04 -6.67 -9.90
CA LYS A 46 8.01 -6.53 -8.85
C LYS A 46 7.00 -5.44 -9.18
N ALA A 47 7.45 -4.27 -9.66
CA ALA A 47 6.55 -3.18 -10.03
C ALA A 47 5.67 -3.53 -11.24
N GLN A 48 6.20 -4.25 -12.23
CA GLN A 48 5.41 -4.77 -13.35
C GLN A 48 4.34 -5.75 -12.87
N SER A 49 4.69 -6.65 -11.95
CA SER A 49 3.75 -7.60 -11.33
C SER A 49 2.60 -6.88 -10.63
N ILE A 50 2.91 -5.88 -9.79
CA ILE A 50 1.88 -5.06 -9.10
C ILE A 50 0.99 -4.34 -10.11
N SER A 51 1.58 -3.76 -11.16
CA SER A 51 0.83 -3.09 -12.23
C SER A 51 -0.14 -4.06 -12.93
N ALA A 52 0.30 -5.29 -13.20
CA ALA A 52 -0.52 -6.32 -13.81
C ALA A 52 -1.63 -6.80 -12.86
N GLU A 53 -1.34 -6.95 -11.56
CA GLU A 53 -2.32 -7.30 -10.52
C GLU A 53 -3.44 -6.25 -10.45
N ILE A 54 -3.09 -4.97 -10.33
CA ILE A 54 -4.06 -3.86 -10.31
C ILE A 54 -4.95 -3.87 -11.57
N TRP A 55 -4.34 -4.09 -12.74
CA TRP A 55 -5.09 -4.14 -13.99
C TRP A 55 -6.04 -5.33 -14.03
N SER A 56 -5.57 -6.51 -13.62
CA SER A 56 -6.37 -7.73 -13.53
C SER A 56 -7.55 -7.56 -12.58
N ASP A 57 -7.31 -7.07 -11.36
CA ASP A 57 -8.35 -6.86 -10.35
C ASP A 57 -9.40 -5.86 -10.83
N PHE A 58 -8.98 -4.80 -11.56
CA PHE A 58 -9.92 -3.88 -12.18
C PHE A 58 -10.80 -4.55 -13.24
N GLN A 59 -10.21 -5.35 -14.14
CA GLN A 59 -10.98 -6.08 -15.17
C GLN A 59 -11.98 -7.07 -14.57
N GLN A 60 -11.67 -7.62 -13.39
CA GLN A 60 -12.52 -8.57 -12.67
C GLN A 60 -13.52 -7.90 -11.71
N GLY A 61 -13.48 -6.57 -11.57
CA GLY A 61 -14.35 -5.83 -10.64
C GLY A 61 -13.96 -6.01 -9.16
N GLN A 62 -12.73 -6.42 -8.87
CA GLN A 62 -12.20 -6.71 -7.53
C GLN A 62 -11.13 -5.70 -7.07
N LEU A 63 -10.94 -4.61 -7.82
CA LEU A 63 -9.94 -3.59 -7.49
C LEU A 63 -10.13 -3.04 -6.07
N ASP A 64 -9.06 -3.08 -5.28
CA ASP A 64 -8.98 -2.30 -4.05
C ASP A 64 -8.81 -0.82 -4.40
N TRP A 65 -9.92 -0.07 -4.30
CA TRP A 65 -9.99 1.37 -4.58
C TRP A 65 -9.08 2.22 -3.70
N SER A 66 -8.73 1.75 -2.51
CA SER A 66 -7.77 2.44 -1.64
C SER A 66 -6.33 2.28 -2.11
N LEU A 67 -6.08 1.30 -2.99
CA LEU A 67 -4.78 0.83 -3.43
C LEU A 67 -3.87 0.29 -2.31
N SER A 68 -4.37 0.19 -1.07
CA SER A 68 -3.59 -0.18 0.11
C SER A 68 -3.04 -1.58 0.02
N ARG A 69 -3.78 -2.51 -0.60
CA ARG A 69 -3.36 -3.90 -0.84
C ARG A 69 -2.09 -3.99 -1.69
N TYR A 70 -1.90 -3.05 -2.61
CA TYR A 70 -0.81 -3.08 -3.59
C TYR A 70 0.45 -2.33 -3.10
N GLN A 71 0.38 -1.65 -1.96
CA GLN A 71 1.53 -0.95 -1.39
C GLN A 71 2.54 -1.97 -0.82
N PRO A 72 3.83 -1.85 -1.14
CA PRO A 72 4.86 -2.67 -0.51
C PRO A 72 4.88 -2.52 1.01
N LEU A 73 4.97 -3.65 1.71
CA LEU A 73 5.21 -3.67 3.15
C LEU A 73 6.68 -3.32 3.45
N VAL A 74 6.90 -2.52 4.49
CA VAL A 74 8.23 -2.25 5.04
C VAL A 74 8.39 -3.06 6.31
N GLU A 75 9.33 -4.00 6.33
CA GLU A 75 9.53 -4.93 7.47
C GLU A 75 8.23 -5.68 7.85
N GLY A 76 7.42 -6.05 6.85
CA GLY A 76 6.13 -6.72 7.05
C GLY A 76 4.99 -5.81 7.53
N LYS A 77 5.22 -4.49 7.65
CA LYS A 77 4.24 -3.52 8.13
C LYS A 77 3.79 -2.57 7.02
N ASN A 78 2.53 -2.13 7.09
CA ASN A 78 2.02 -1.06 6.23
C ASN A 78 2.25 0.30 6.95
N PRO A 79 3.21 1.12 6.49
CA PRO A 79 3.60 2.35 7.18
C PRO A 79 2.52 3.43 7.12
N GLU A 80 1.79 3.54 6.00
CA GLU A 80 0.73 4.54 5.86
C GLU A 80 -0.46 4.23 6.79
N LEU A 81 -0.81 2.95 6.92
CA LEU A 81 -1.81 2.50 7.87
C LEU A 81 -1.39 2.79 9.33
N LEU A 82 -0.12 2.53 9.67
CA LEU A 82 0.42 2.82 10.99
C LEU A 82 0.36 4.31 11.32
N ASP A 83 0.77 5.17 10.40
CA ASP A 83 0.72 6.63 10.56
C ASP A 83 -0.72 7.12 10.72
N ALA A 84 -1.67 6.60 9.92
CA ALA A 84 -3.08 6.94 10.01
C ALA A 84 -3.69 6.53 11.37
N LEU A 85 -3.38 5.32 11.84
CA LEU A 85 -3.85 4.83 13.14
C LEU A 85 -3.22 5.59 14.30
N GLU A 86 -1.95 5.96 14.21
CA GLU A 86 -1.29 6.76 15.23
C GLU A 86 -1.93 8.15 15.35
N ARG A 87 -2.19 8.82 14.22
CA ARG A 87 -2.90 10.11 14.19
C ARG A 87 -4.29 9.99 14.80
N LEU A 88 -5.05 8.98 14.40
CA LEU A 88 -6.40 8.73 14.92
C LEU A 88 -6.39 8.45 16.43
N MET A 89 -5.41 7.68 16.91
CA MET A 89 -5.21 7.43 18.33
C MET A 89 -4.93 8.73 19.10
N LYS A 90 -4.00 9.57 18.60
CA LYS A 90 -3.63 10.84 19.23
C LYS A 90 -4.81 11.83 19.27
N GLU A 91 -5.63 11.84 18.22
CA GLU A 91 -6.80 12.71 18.10
C GLU A 91 -7.95 12.26 19.00
N LYS A 92 -8.39 11.00 18.90
CA LYS A 92 -9.58 10.51 19.62
C LYS A 92 -9.29 10.13 21.07
N ARG A 93 -8.07 9.67 21.36
CA ARG A 93 -7.66 9.18 22.69
C ARG A 93 -8.59 8.11 23.28
N GLN A 94 -9.23 7.31 22.42
CA GLN A 94 -10.14 6.24 22.83
C GLN A 94 -9.39 4.91 22.96
N ALA A 95 -9.82 4.06 23.90
CA ALA A 95 -9.21 2.74 24.11
C ALA A 95 -9.17 1.90 22.83
N ARG A 96 -10.26 1.91 22.04
CA ARG A 96 -10.36 1.17 20.77
C ARG A 96 -9.32 1.60 19.73
N THR A 97 -9.08 2.91 19.58
CA THR A 97 -8.11 3.44 18.60
C THR A 97 -6.69 3.16 19.05
N THR A 98 -6.43 3.24 20.35
CA THR A 98 -5.15 2.85 20.95
C THR A 98 -4.88 1.36 20.76
N HIS A 99 -5.89 0.51 20.95
CA HIS A 99 -5.77 -0.93 20.76
C HIS A 99 -5.50 -1.29 19.29
N ALA A 100 -6.24 -0.71 18.35
CA ALA A 100 -6.03 -0.91 16.91
C ALA A 100 -4.61 -0.54 16.48
N TYR A 101 -4.11 0.65 16.87
CA TYR A 101 -2.74 1.06 16.59
C TYR A 101 -1.71 0.06 17.14
N ARG A 102 -1.84 -0.34 18.42
CA ARG A 102 -0.92 -1.30 19.05
C ARG A 102 -0.94 -2.66 18.36
N LEU A 103 -2.11 -3.14 17.97
CA LEU A 103 -2.27 -4.43 17.31
C LEU A 103 -1.58 -4.43 15.94
N VAL A 104 -1.84 -3.42 15.11
CA VAL A 104 -1.19 -3.30 13.78
C VAL A 104 0.30 -3.07 13.91
N ARG A 105 0.74 -2.23 14.87
CA ARG A 105 2.18 -2.00 15.13
C ARG A 105 2.91 -3.28 15.49
N ARG A 106 2.26 -4.17 16.21
CA ARG A 106 2.82 -5.45 16.67
C ARG A 106 2.63 -6.58 15.67
N TYR A 107 1.81 -6.40 14.64
CA TYR A 107 1.54 -7.47 13.68
C TYR A 107 2.84 -7.95 13.02
N GLY A 108 3.04 -9.27 13.00
CA GLY A 108 4.27 -9.92 12.53
C GLY A 108 5.37 -10.07 13.58
N GLU A 109 5.23 -9.47 14.78
CA GLU A 109 6.17 -9.68 15.89
C GLU A 109 5.89 -11.02 16.62
N PRO A 110 6.89 -11.61 17.27
CA PRO A 110 6.71 -12.82 18.08
C PRO A 110 5.61 -12.66 19.13
N ILE A 111 4.93 -13.77 19.43
CA ILE A 111 4.02 -13.87 20.56
C ILE A 111 4.84 -13.58 21.83
N ARG A 112 4.25 -12.81 22.75
CA ARG A 112 4.93 -12.39 23.97
C ARG A 112 5.16 -13.62 24.83
N THR A 113 6.35 -13.71 25.40
CA THR A 113 6.63 -14.75 26.40
C THR A 113 5.99 -14.37 27.74
N GLN A 114 5.88 -15.33 28.66
CA GLN A 114 5.31 -15.09 29.99
C GLN A 114 6.09 -14.05 30.81
N ALA A 115 7.36 -13.79 30.46
CA ALA A 115 8.20 -12.76 31.10
C ALA A 115 7.92 -11.33 30.59
N GLU A 116 7.19 -11.17 29.48
CA GLU A 116 6.95 -9.88 28.80
C GLU A 116 5.50 -9.37 28.94
N VAL A 117 4.64 -10.12 29.64
CA VAL A 117 3.21 -9.83 29.84
C VAL A 117 2.98 -9.10 31.15
#